data_AF-A0A0P7GKY0-F1
#
_entry.id   AF-A0A0P7GKY0-F1
#
_cell.length_a   1.000
_cell.length_b   1.000
_cell.length_c   1.000
_cell.angle_alpha   90.00
_cell.angle_beta   90.00
_cell.angle_gamma   90.00
#
_symmetry.space_group_name_H-M   'P 1'
#
loop_
_entity.id
_entity.type
_entity.pdbx_description
1 polymer ?
#
loop_
_entity_poly.entity_id
_entity_poly.type
_entity_poly.pdbx_seq_one_letter_code
_entity_poly.pdbx_strand_id
1 'polypeptide(L)'
;MPVRPRSVVDHGSGEETAADPPFSVQSVLATDGRLVVRVGGTALGVVESRACREIVDRIATLHGWDPTGAQTERSFGGVGQFTREFVFFDEA
;
A
#
# COMPACT_ATOMS: atom_id res chain seq x y z
N MET A 1 54.45 -8.61 -11.19
CA MET A 1 53.31 -9.55 -11.16
C MET A 1 52.81 -9.64 -9.72
N PRO A 2 51.48 -9.79 -9.50
CA PRO A 2 50.66 -9.09 -8.49
C PRO A 2 50.37 -9.95 -7.23
N VAL A 3 49.74 -9.44 -6.16
CA VAL A 3 48.28 -9.54 -5.90
C VAL A 3 47.80 -8.54 -4.83
N ARG A 4 46.56 -8.04 -5.04
CA ARG A 4 45.83 -6.97 -4.34
C ARG A 4 45.34 -7.35 -2.93
N PRO A 5 45.03 -6.36 -2.06
CA PRO A 5 44.36 -6.62 -0.78
C PRO A 5 42.94 -7.17 -1.02
N ARG A 6 42.58 -8.22 -0.29
CA ARG A 6 41.23 -8.76 -0.28
C ARG A 6 40.33 -7.84 0.54
N SER A 7 39.56 -6.99 -0.14
CA SER A 7 38.32 -6.45 0.41
C SER A 7 37.41 -7.63 0.71
N VAL A 8 37.27 -7.98 1.98
CA VAL A 8 36.12 -8.75 2.45
C VAL A 8 34.98 -7.76 2.48
N VAL A 9 34.17 -7.78 1.41
CA VAL A 9 32.87 -7.15 1.42
C VAL A 9 32.02 -8.06 2.30
N ASP A 10 31.71 -7.57 3.51
CA ASP A 10 30.67 -8.13 4.34
C ASP A 10 29.37 -8.06 3.54
N HIS A 11 29.01 -9.15 2.87
CA HIS A 11 27.64 -9.38 2.46
C HIS A 11 26.87 -9.81 3.70
N GLY A 12 26.71 -8.87 4.63
CA GLY A 12 25.53 -8.80 5.46
C GLY A 12 24.35 -8.58 4.52
N SER A 13 23.91 -9.65 3.86
CA SER A 13 22.55 -9.78 3.38
C SER A 13 21.66 -9.74 4.61
N GLY A 14 21.46 -8.54 5.14
CA GLY A 14 20.27 -8.20 5.87
C GLY A 14 19.14 -8.44 4.88
N GLU A 15 18.59 -9.64 4.92
CA GLU A 15 17.21 -9.85 4.56
C GLU A 15 16.46 -8.81 5.39
N GLU A 16 16.22 -7.65 4.77
CA GLU A 16 15.36 -6.61 5.29
C GLU A 16 14.05 -7.36 5.48
N THR A 17 13.81 -7.78 6.72
CA THR A 17 12.56 -8.39 7.10
C THR A 17 11.61 -7.25 6.88
N ALA A 18 10.99 -7.20 5.70
CA ALA A 18 9.95 -6.25 5.41
C ALA A 18 8.93 -6.56 6.48
N ALA A 19 8.96 -5.78 7.57
CA ALA A 19 7.97 -5.87 8.60
C ALA A 19 6.67 -5.77 7.82
N ASP A 20 5.81 -6.80 7.94
CA ASP A 20 4.55 -6.81 7.24
C ASP A 20 3.95 -5.40 7.38
N PRO A 21 3.55 -4.76 6.27
CA PRO A 21 3.00 -3.43 6.36
C PRO A 21 1.93 -3.47 7.45
N PRO A 22 1.87 -2.47 8.36
CA PRO A 22 0.99 -2.53 9.53
C PRO A 22 -0.51 -2.55 9.14
N PHE A 23 -0.78 -2.50 7.84
CA PHE A 23 -2.06 -2.62 7.18
C PHE A 23 -2.03 -3.71 6.09
N SER A 24 -3.19 -4.24 5.75
CA SER A 24 -3.36 -5.24 4.69
C SER A 24 -4.50 -4.85 3.76
N VAL A 25 -4.32 -5.05 2.46
CA VAL A 25 -5.40 -4.90 1.47
C VAL A 25 -6.39 -6.04 1.68
N GLN A 26 -7.60 -5.72 2.14
CA GLN A 26 -8.65 -6.69 2.45
C GLN A 26 -9.42 -7.10 1.20
N SER A 27 -9.66 -6.16 0.27
CA SER A 27 -10.35 -6.44 -0.98
C SER A 27 -10.08 -5.37 -2.03
N VAL A 28 -10.09 -5.78 -3.30
CA VAL A 28 -10.11 -4.89 -4.47
C VAL A 28 -11.30 -5.30 -5.32
N LEU A 29 -12.24 -4.38 -5.56
CA LEU A 29 -13.44 -4.62 -6.33
C LEU A 29 -13.55 -3.57 -7.44
N ALA A 30 -13.42 -4.02 -8.68
CA ALA A 30 -13.72 -3.21 -9.86
C ALA A 30 -15.12 -3.58 -10.38
N THR A 31 -15.99 -2.58 -10.53
CA THR A 31 -17.29 -2.72 -11.20
C THR A 31 -17.42 -1.61 -12.22
N ASP A 32 -18.36 -1.71 -13.18
CA ASP A 32 -18.57 -0.64 -14.17
C ASP A 32 -18.68 0.74 -13.50
N GLY A 33 -17.76 1.64 -13.86
CA GLY A 33 -17.71 3.03 -13.38
C GLY A 33 -17.08 3.26 -11.99
N ARG A 34 -16.58 2.24 -11.28
CA ARG A 34 -15.85 2.45 -10.02
C ARG A 34 -14.82 1.37 -9.67
N LEU A 35 -13.78 1.78 -8.96
CA LEU A 35 -12.86 0.89 -8.24
C LEU A 35 -12.97 1.12 -6.74
N VAL A 36 -13.11 0.05 -5.96
CA VAL A 36 -13.12 0.09 -4.49
C VAL A 36 -11.94 -0.71 -3.95
N VAL A 37 -11.07 -0.06 -3.19
CA VAL A 37 -9.97 -0.70 -2.48
C VAL A 37 -10.23 -0.58 -0.98
N ARG A 38 -10.24 -1.72 -0.28
CA ARG A 38 -10.38 -1.75 1.18
C ARG A 38 -9.06 -2.13 1.82
N VAL A 39 -8.63 -1.33 2.79
CA VAL A 39 -7.42 -1.56 3.57
C VAL A 39 -7.78 -1.70 5.03
N GLY A 40 -7.34 -2.78 5.67
CA GLY A 40 -7.46 -3.00 7.10
C GLY A 40 -6.16 -2.68 7.84
N GLY A 41 -6.24 -2.27 9.09
CA GLY A 41 -5.08 -2.08 9.97
C GLY A 41 -5.46 -2.12 11.45
N THR A 42 -4.45 -2.20 12.31
CA THR A 42 -4.63 -2.29 13.76
C THR A 42 -4.78 -0.93 14.45
N ALA A 43 -4.54 0.17 13.73
CA ALA A 43 -4.69 1.54 14.22
C ALA A 43 -5.22 2.47 13.10
N LEU A 44 -5.92 3.54 13.49
CA LEU A 44 -6.42 4.54 12.53
C LEU A 44 -5.28 5.19 11.74
N GLY A 45 -4.23 5.65 12.43
CA GLY A 45 -3.07 6.29 11.79
C GLY A 45 -2.30 5.38 10.81
N VAL A 46 -2.52 4.06 10.90
CA VAL A 46 -1.93 3.08 9.98
C VAL A 46 -2.68 3.06 8.64
N VAL A 47 -4.02 2.98 8.66
CA VAL A 47 -4.84 3.05 7.44
C VAL A 47 -4.93 4.48 6.87
N GLU A 48 -4.54 5.49 7.66
CA GLU A 48 -4.37 6.87 7.22
C GLU A 48 -2.95 7.23 6.79
N SER A 49 -2.03 6.27 6.91
CA SER A 49 -0.61 6.51 6.59
C SER A 49 -0.39 6.78 5.11
N ARG A 50 0.68 7.54 4.82
CA ARG A 50 1.15 7.76 3.46
C ARG A 50 1.47 6.45 2.74
N ALA A 51 2.06 5.47 3.44
CA ALA A 51 2.34 4.16 2.87
C ALA A 51 1.07 3.42 2.45
N CYS A 52 -0.01 3.49 3.25
CA CYS A 52 -1.32 2.96 2.87
C CYS A 52 -1.82 3.62 1.59
N ARG A 53 -1.71 4.95 1.50
CA ARG A 53 -2.13 5.70 0.32
C ARG A 53 -1.34 5.30 -0.93
N GLU A 54 -0.01 5.23 -0.84
CA GLU A 54 0.86 4.85 -1.96
C GLU A 54 0.56 3.45 -2.50
N ILE A 55 0.26 2.49 -1.63
CA ILE A 55 -0.14 1.13 -2.06
C ILE A 55 -1.49 1.16 -2.80
N VAL A 56 -2.46 1.92 -2.29
CA VAL A 56 -3.77 2.05 -2.93
C VAL A 56 -3.65 2.76 -4.29
N ASP A 57 -2.86 3.82 -4.39
CA ASP A 57 -2.63 4.54 -5.64
C ASP A 57 -1.96 3.64 -6.69
N ARG A 58 -1.04 2.78 -6.25
CA ARG A 58 -0.43 1.76 -7.12
C ARG A 58 -1.45 0.73 -7.59
N ILE A 59 -2.35 0.28 -6.72
CA ILE A 59 -3.45 -0.62 -7.09
C ILE A 59 -4.36 0.06 -8.11
N ALA A 60 -4.78 1.30 -7.87
CA ALA A 60 -5.58 2.07 -8.81
C ALA A 60 -4.93 2.13 -10.21
N THR A 61 -3.67 2.55 -10.25
CA THR A 61 -2.87 2.60 -11.49
C THR A 61 -2.81 1.24 -12.20
N LEU A 62 -2.59 0.15 -11.45
CA LEU A 62 -2.53 -1.21 -12.01
C LEU A 62 -3.88 -1.68 -12.60
N HIS A 63 -4.99 -1.16 -12.08
CA HIS A 63 -6.33 -1.41 -12.61
C HIS A 63 -6.74 -0.42 -13.72
N GLY A 64 -5.84 0.49 -14.13
CA GLY A 64 -6.10 1.50 -15.17
C GLY A 64 -6.83 2.75 -14.68
N TRP A 65 -6.87 2.99 -13.37
CA TRP A 65 -7.52 4.15 -12.75
C TRP A 65 -6.52 5.26 -12.45
N ASP A 66 -6.95 6.52 -12.59
CA ASP A 66 -6.17 7.68 -12.16
C ASP A 66 -6.27 7.84 -10.62
N PRO A 67 -5.17 7.65 -9.86
CA PRO A 67 -5.19 7.81 -8.41
C PRO A 67 -5.42 9.26 -7.96
N THR A 68 -5.27 10.24 -8.87
CA THR A 68 -5.49 11.67 -8.62
C THR A 68 -6.88 12.15 -9.00
N GLY A 69 -7.66 11.32 -9.68
CA GLY A 69 -9.02 11.61 -10.12
C GLY A 69 -10.04 11.64 -8.97
N ALA A 70 -11.31 11.81 -9.35
CA ALA A 70 -12.43 11.84 -8.42
C ALA A 70 -12.46 10.58 -7.53
N GLN A 71 -12.42 10.79 -6.21
CA GLN A 71 -12.46 9.70 -5.24
C GLN A 71 -13.15 10.09 -3.94
N THR A 72 -13.59 9.09 -3.18
CA THR A 72 -14.04 9.27 -1.79
C THR A 72 -13.35 8.28 -0.87
N GLU A 73 -13.07 8.74 0.35
CA GLU A 73 -12.36 7.98 1.37
C GLU A 73 -13.24 7.87 2.61
N ARG A 74 -13.40 6.64 3.12
CA ARG A 74 -14.21 6.36 4.31
C ARG A 74 -13.44 5.48 5.28
N SER A 75 -13.22 5.98 6.48
CA SER A 75 -12.59 5.22 7.57
C SER A 75 -13.67 4.70 8.53
N PHE A 76 -13.57 3.42 8.89
CA PHE A 76 -14.40 2.73 9.87
C PHE A 76 -13.47 2.20 10.96
N GLY A 77 -13.83 2.38 12.22
CA GLY A 77 -13.00 1.99 13.35
C GLY A 77 -13.78 1.29 14.46
N GLY A 78 -13.21 0.21 14.97
CA GLY A 78 -13.56 -0.44 16.22
C GLY A 78 -12.30 -0.67 17.07
N VAL A 79 -12.47 -1.17 18.30
CA VAL A 79 -11.31 -1.43 19.18
C VAL A 79 -10.41 -2.49 18.54
N GLY A 80 -9.20 -2.09 18.15
CA GLY A 80 -8.17 -2.97 17.59
C GLY A 80 -8.31 -3.30 16.09
N GLN A 81 -9.31 -2.74 15.40
CA GLN A 81 -9.49 -2.97 13.97
C GLN A 81 -10.04 -1.72 13.27
N PHE A 82 -9.32 -1.27 12.27
CA PHE A 82 -9.68 -0.14 11.42
C PHE A 82 -9.71 -0.59 9.97
N THR A 83 -10.68 -0.09 9.22
CA THR A 83 -10.79 -0.32 7.78
C THR A 83 -10.94 1.03 7.10
N ARG A 84 -10.23 1.24 5.99
CA ARG A 84 -10.39 2.40 5.13
C ARG A 84 -10.76 1.96 3.73
N GLU A 85 -11.82 2.55 3.19
CA GLU A 85 -12.26 2.36 1.82
C GLU A 85 -11.81 3.54 0.96
N PHE A 86 -11.19 3.24 -0.17
CA PHE A 86 -10.88 4.19 -1.23
C PHE A 86 -11.75 3.84 -2.43
N VAL A 87 -12.55 4.79 -2.89
CA VAL A 87 -13.46 4.61 -4.02
C VAL A 87 -13.07 5.58 -5.11
N PHE A 88 -12.64 5.07 -6.25
CA PHE A 88 -12.33 5.84 -7.45
C PHE A 88 -13.52 5.80 -8.41
N PHE A 89 -13.76 6.91 -9.11
CA PHE A 89 -14.85 7.06 -10.08
C PHE A 89 -14.29 7.33 -11.47
N ASP A 90 -14.93 6.74 -12.48
CA ASP A 90 -14.59 6.99 -13.88
C ASP A 90 -15.09 8.41 -14.17
N GLU A 91 -14.21 9.31 -14.60
CA GLU A 91 -14.65 10.63 -15.06
C GLU A 91 -15.39 10.45 -16.39
N ALA A 92 -16.72 10.36 -16.30
CA ALA A 92 -17.62 10.27 -17.44
C ALA A 92 -17.61 11.53 -18.33
#